data_AF-A0A933EJI3-F1
#
_entry.id   AF-A0A933EJI3-F1
#
_cell.length_a   1.000
_cell.length_b   1.000
_cell.length_c   1.000
_cell.angle_alpha   90.00
_cell.angle_beta   90.00
_cell.angle_gamma   90.00
#
_symmetry.space_group_name_H-M   'P 1'
#
loop_
_entity.id
_entity.type
_entity.pdbx_description
1 polymer ?
#
loop_
_entity_poly.entity_id
_entity_poly.type
_entity_poly.pdbx_seq_one_letter_code
_entity_poly.pdbx_strand_id
1 'polypeptide(L)' 'FVRIYPTGSQPEIKNVVHTNFCDLGLAVSPDKKMVVVTSAIDNLVKGAAGQAVQNMNILCGFDETEGLI' A
#
# COMPACT_ATOMS: atom_id res chain seq x y z
N PHE A 1 -3.21 -1.50 6.26
CA PHE A 1 -2.77 -1.83 4.88
C PHE A 1 -1.85 -0.80 4.23
N VAL A 2 -1.74 0.45 4.69
CA VAL A 2 -0.73 1.37 4.14
C VAL A 2 0.50 1.35 5.04
N ARG A 3 1.70 1.18 4.47
CA ARG A 3 2.97 1.25 5.20
C ARG A 3 3.78 2.41 4.64
N ILE A 4 4.16 3.36 5.50
CA ILE A 4 4.97 4.52 5.10
C ILE A 4 6.40 4.27 5.53
N TYR A 5 7.31 4.30 4.56
CA TYR A 5 8.72 4.09 4.78
C TYR A 5 9.37 5.38 5.32
N PRO A 6 10.47 5.27 6.10
CA PRO A 6 11.26 6.43 6.50
C PRO A 6 11.70 7.25 5.28
N THR A 7 11.77 8.58 5.41
CA THR A 7 12.22 9.47 4.33
C THR A 7 13.60 9.04 3.82
N GLY A 8 13.74 8.94 2.50
CA GLY A 8 14.96 8.47 1.84
C GLY A 8 15.03 6.95 1.65
N SER A 9 14.11 6.18 2.24
CA SER A 9 13.90 4.76 1.92
C SER A 9 12.79 4.61 0.89
N GLN A 10 12.86 3.57 0.05
CA GLN A 10 11.90 3.32 -1.01
C GLN A 10 11.30 1.92 -0.90
N PRO A 11 10.03 1.74 -1.30
CA PRO A 11 9.41 0.43 -1.32
C PRO A 11 9.99 -0.44 -2.42
N GLU A 12 9.99 -1.76 -2.21
CA GLU A 12 10.36 -2.75 -3.22
C GLU A 12 9.13 -3.60 -3.57
N ILE A 13 8.92 -3.88 -4.87
CA ILE A 13 7.77 -4.65 -5.35
C ILE A 13 7.66 -6.01 -4.62
N LYS A 14 8.78 -6.70 -4.40
CA LYS A 14 8.82 -8.01 -3.73
C LYS A 14 8.18 -8.01 -2.33
N ASN A 15 8.12 -6.87 -1.66
CA ASN A 15 7.58 -6.75 -0.29
C ASN A 15 6.06 -6.61 -0.25
N VAL A 16 5.42 -6.41 -1.40
CA VAL A 16 3.95 -6.26 -1.51
C VAL A 16 3.31 -7.41 -2.30
N VAL A 17 4.08 -8.23 -3.00
CA VAL A 17 3.59 -9.41 -3.76
C VAL A 17 2.75 -10.31 -2.85
N HIS A 18 1.58 -10.69 -3.36
CA HIS A 18 0.58 -11.51 -2.67
C HIS A 18 0.06 -10.92 -1.35
N THR A 19 0.15 -9.59 -1.20
CA THR A 19 -0.40 -8.89 -0.03
C THR A 19 -1.37 -7.78 -0.44
N ASN A 20 -2.18 -7.36 0.51
CA ASN A 20 -3.11 -6.26 0.45
C ASN A 20 -2.46 -4.96 0.98
N PHE A 21 -1.12 -4.93 1.13
CA PHE A 21 -0.39 -3.73 1.51
C PHE A 21 -0.18 -2.78 0.33
N CYS A 22 -0.20 -1.48 0.64
CA CYS A 22 0.29 -0.40 -0.20
C CYS A 22 1.45 0.27 0.53
N ASP A 23 2.64 0.16 -0.05
CA ASP A 23 3.85 0.73 0.53
C ASP A 23 4.16 2.06 -0.12
N LEU A 24 4.45 3.07 0.70
CA LEU A 24 4.74 4.43 0.28
C LEU A 24 6.16 4.84 0.70
N GLY A 25 6.95 5.27 -0.28
CA GLY A 25 8.25 5.91 -0.08
C GLY A 25 8.21 7.40 -0.43
N LEU A 26 9.04 8.19 0.25
CA LEU A 26 9.12 9.63 0.07
C LEU A 26 10.58 10.05 -0.15
N ALA A 27 10.83 10.76 -1.24
CA ALA A 27 12.07 11.48 -1.47
C ALA A 27 11.78 12.97 -1.63
N VAL A 28 12.45 13.80 -0.84
CA VAL A 28 12.29 15.26 -0.87
C VAL A 28 13.55 15.86 -1.49
N SER A 29 13.37 16.72 -2.48
CA SER A 29 14.46 17.51 -3.08
C SER A 29 15.19 18.35 -2.02
N PRO A 30 16.50 18.60 -2.17
CA PRO A 30 17.27 19.38 -1.18
C PRO A 30 16.74 20.79 -0.93
N ASP A 31 16.15 21.42 -1.95
CA ASP A 31 15.55 22.76 -1.85
C ASP A 31 14.12 22.75 -1.27
N LYS A 32 13.59 21.56 -0.95
CA LYS A 32 12.26 21.31 -0.38
C LYS A 32 11.10 21.79 -1.26
N LYS A 33 11.32 22.01 -2.56
CA LYS A 33 10.26 22.46 -3.48
C LYS A 33 9.53 21.32 -4.19
N MET A 34 10.12 20.14 -4.20
CA MET A 34 9.57 18.94 -4.84
C MET A 34 9.62 17.75 -3.89
N VAL A 35 8.54 16.98 -3.87
CA VAL A 35 8.46 15.67 -3.24
C VAL A 35 8.13 14.65 -4.32
N VAL A 36 8.92 13.57 -4.38
CA VAL A 36 8.62 12.38 -5.16
C VAL A 36 8.01 11.36 -4.21
N VAL A 37 6.81 10.91 -4.54
CA VAL A 37 6.10 9.84 -3.83
C VAL A 37 6.13 8.60 -4.69
N THR A 38 6.59 7.48 -4.13
CA THR A 38 6.58 6.19 -4.81
C THR A 38 5.65 5.25 -4.07
N SER A 39 4.71 4.63 -4.80
CA SER A 39 3.81 3.61 -4.27
C SER A 39 4.09 2.24 -4.88
N ALA A 40 4.09 1.19 -4.07
CA ALA A 40 4.11 -0.19 -4.52
C ALA A 40 2.91 -0.96 -3.96
N ILE A 41 2.25 -1.73 -4.83
CA ILE A 41 1.17 -2.66 -4.50
C ILE A 41 1.33 -3.95 -5.32
N ASP A 42 0.76 -5.06 -4.85
CA ASP A 42 0.40 -6.15 -5.75
C ASP A 42 -0.86 -5.74 -6.55
N ASN A 43 -0.76 -5.77 -7.88
CA ASN A 43 -1.83 -5.28 -8.76
C ASN A 43 -3.04 -6.22 -8.83
N LEU A 44 -2.89 -7.51 -8.50
CA LEU A 44 -3.99 -8.48 -8.48
C LEU A 44 -4.64 -8.57 -7.10
N VAL A 45 -3.88 -8.35 -6.03
CA VAL A 45 -4.39 -8.32 -4.65
C VAL A 45 -4.85 -6.91 -4.30
N LYS A 46 -3.97 -6.05 -3.78
CA LYS A 46 -4.35 -4.68 -3.36
C LYS A 46 -4.88 -3.82 -4.51
N GLY A 47 -4.41 -4.06 -5.74
CA GLY A 47 -4.89 -3.36 -6.93
C GLY A 47 -6.24 -3.84 -7.47
N ALA A 48 -6.74 -5.00 -7.02
CA ALA A 48 -7.98 -5.58 -7.51
C ALA A 48 -8.73 -6.39 -6.44
N ALA A 49 -8.52 -7.71 -6.38
CA ALA A 49 -9.38 -8.62 -5.64
C ALA A 49 -9.32 -8.42 -4.11
N GLY A 50 -8.12 -8.16 -3.58
CA GLY A 50 -7.93 -7.87 -2.16
C GLY A 50 -8.66 -6.60 -1.72
N GLN A 51 -8.65 -5.55 -2.55
CA GLN A 51 -9.41 -4.33 -2.29
C GLN A 51 -10.92 -4.57 -2.37
N ALA A 52 -11.38 -5.44 -3.29
CA ALA A 52 -12.79 -5.82 -3.37
C ALA A 52 -13.27 -6.57 -2.11
N VAL A 53 -12.46 -7.52 -1.61
CA VAL A 53 -12.72 -8.22 -0.34
C VAL A 53 -12.70 -7.24 0.83
N GLN A 54 -11.74 -6.31 0.89
CA GLN A 54 -11.70 -5.29 1.94
C GLN A 54 -12.97 -4.43 1.95
N ASN A 55 -13.46 -4.03 0.77
CA ASN A 55 -14.72 -3.29 0.65
C ASN A 55 -15.93 -4.13 1.11
N MET A 56 -15.96 -5.42 0.74
CA MET A 56 -17.00 -6.36 1.18
C MET A 56 -16.98 -6.53 2.71
N ASN A 57 -15.79 -6.66 3.32
CA ASN A 57 -15.66 -6.77 4.77
C ASN A 57 -16.32 -5.59 5.48
N ILE A 58 -16.01 -4.37 5.03
CA ILE A 58 -16.64 -3.14 5.56
C ILE A 58 -18.16 -3.16 5.34
N LEU A 59 -18.63 -3.48 4.12
CA LEU A 59 -20.05 -3.46 3.78
C LEU A 59 -20.87 -4.46 4.61
N CYS A 60 -20.30 -5.64 4.86
CA CYS A 60 -20.96 -6.72 5.60
C CYS A 60 -20.73 -6.66 7.11
N GLY A 61 -19.94 -5.70 7.61
CA GLY A 61 -19.66 -5.55 9.04
C GLY A 61 -18.66 -6.57 9.61
N PHE A 62 -17.82 -7.17 8.76
CA PHE A 62 -16.67 -7.96 9.18
C PHE A 62 -15.49 -7.05 9.56
N ASP A 63 -14.46 -7.61 10.21
CA ASP A 63 -13.19 -6.89 10.39
C ASP A 63 -12.62 -6.57 9.00
N GLU A 64 -12.19 -5.32 8.79
CA GLU A 64 -11.66 -4.86 7.50
C GLU A 64 -10.48 -5.73 7.02
N THR A 65 -9.74 -6.35 7.95
CA THR A 65 -8.58 -7.21 7.68
C THR A 65 -8.91 -8.70 7.53
N GLU A 66 -10.16 -9.11 7.74
CA GLU A 66 -10.59 -10.51 7.66
C GLU A 66 -10.25 -11.12 6.28
N GLY A 67 -9.50 -12.22 6.26
CA GLY A 67 -9.09 -12.91 5.03
C GLY A 67 -8.04 -12.18 4.17
N LEU A 68 -7.40 -11.12 4.69
CA LEU A 68 -6.40 -10.33 3.97
C LEU A 68 -5.06 -10.30 4.72
N ILE A 69 -3.97 -10.51 3.97
CA ILE A 69 -2.57 -10.35 4.44
C ILE A 69 -1.90 -9.24 3.67
#